data_AF-A0A353A3E4-F1
#
_entry.id   AF-A0A353A3E4-F1
#
_cell.length_a   1.000
_cell.length_b   1.000
_cell.length_c   1.000
_cell.angle_alpha   90.00
_cell.angle_beta   90.00
_cell.angle_gamma   90.00
#
_symmetry.space_group_name_H-M   'P 1'
#
loop_
_entity.id
_entity.type
_entity.pdbx_description
1 polymer ?
#
loop_
_entity_poly.entity_id
_entity_poly.type
_entity_poly.pdbx_seq_one_letter_code
_entity_poly.pdbx_strand_id
1 'polypeptide(L)'
;DPSLEHVEWLGRGPMENYPDRCDAAFVGRYQSTVKEMAESYIKPQSMGERCNVEWLTLADKKGKGIRVRLLDGELGFSAQHYSDEELWQVKYRHQLKSIYRPEVVLHLDAAMRGLGNASCGPGPLPKYELRAKSYSYHFVIEPLL
;
A
#
# COMPACT_ATOMS: atom_id res chain seq x y z
N ASP A 1 -0.58 -16.86 2.97
CA ASP A 1 -1.39 -17.74 2.11
C ASP A 1 -1.32 -17.19 0.69
N PRO A 2 -0.67 -17.89 -0.25
CA PRO A 2 -0.53 -17.44 -1.64
C PRO A 2 -1.84 -17.32 -2.43
N SER A 3 -2.95 -17.84 -1.90
CA SER A 3 -4.24 -17.77 -2.58
C SER A 3 -4.93 -16.41 -2.44
N LEU A 4 -4.54 -15.61 -1.43
CA LEU A 4 -5.13 -14.33 -1.07
C LEU A 4 -4.66 -13.21 -2.01
N GLU A 5 -5.20 -13.19 -3.24
CA GLU A 5 -4.72 -12.34 -4.32
C GLU A 5 -5.67 -11.17 -4.64
N HIS A 6 -6.96 -11.31 -4.33
CA HIS A 6 -7.97 -10.32 -4.67
C HIS A 6 -8.07 -9.26 -3.58
N VAL A 7 -7.95 -7.99 -3.98
CA VAL A 7 -8.04 -6.84 -3.09
C VAL A 7 -9.28 -6.04 -3.45
N GLU A 8 -10.10 -5.71 -2.45
CA GLU A 8 -11.13 -4.69 -2.56
C GLU A 8 -10.93 -3.68 -1.43
N TRP A 9 -11.10 -2.38 -1.70
CA TRP A 9 -10.99 -1.37 -0.66
C TRP A 9 -11.97 -0.22 -0.87
N LEU A 10 -12.32 0.42 0.23
CA LEU A 10 -12.98 1.72 0.25
C LEU A 10 -11.99 2.76 0.73
N GLY A 11 -11.62 3.70 -0.13
CA GLY A 11 -10.62 4.72 0.15
C GLY A 11 -10.17 5.41 -1.13
N ARG A 12 -8.99 6.04 -1.14
CA ARG A 12 -8.47 6.69 -2.35
C ARG A 12 -7.98 5.68 -3.38
N GLY A 13 -8.29 5.92 -4.65
CA GLY A 13 -7.86 5.06 -5.75
C GLY A 13 -8.28 5.57 -7.15
N PRO A 14 -8.18 4.71 -8.19
CA PRO A 14 -7.64 3.34 -8.14
C PRO A 14 -6.10 3.30 -8.11
N MET A 15 -5.45 4.37 -8.56
CA MET A 15 -3.99 4.48 -8.68
C MET A 15 -3.29 4.64 -7.33
N GLU A 16 -1.98 4.35 -7.29
CA GLU A 16 -1.18 4.63 -6.10
C GLU A 16 -1.21 6.11 -5.73
N ASN A 17 -1.19 6.37 -4.42
CA ASN A 17 -1.25 7.72 -3.89
C ASN A 17 -0.52 7.79 -2.56
N TYR A 18 0.01 8.99 -2.28
CA TYR A 18 0.77 9.30 -1.08
C TYR A 18 0.23 10.59 -0.45
N PRO A 19 0.51 10.90 0.82
CA PRO A 19 -0.09 12.04 1.51
C PRO A 19 0.09 13.40 0.81
N ASP A 20 1.21 13.59 0.13
CA ASP A 20 1.52 14.81 -0.65
C ASP A 20 1.25 14.67 -2.16
N ARG A 21 0.68 13.54 -2.60
CA ARG A 21 0.35 13.24 -3.99
C ARG A 21 -0.90 12.33 -4.06
N CYS A 22 -2.06 12.87 -3.70
CA CYS A 22 -3.33 12.13 -3.67
C CYS A 22 -4.54 12.81 -4.33
N ASP A 23 -4.40 14.03 -4.85
CA ASP A 23 -5.53 14.82 -5.37
C ASP A 23 -6.22 14.18 -6.59
N ALA A 24 -5.50 13.37 -7.37
CA ALA A 24 -6.06 12.62 -8.50
C ALA A 24 -6.74 11.29 -8.09
N ALA A 25 -6.56 10.86 -6.83
CA ALA A 25 -7.12 9.61 -6.32
C ALA A 25 -8.38 9.90 -5.49
N PHE A 26 -9.54 9.70 -6.10
CA PHE A 26 -10.83 9.94 -5.47
C PHE A 26 -11.17 8.86 -4.45
N VAL A 27 -12.01 9.20 -3.48
CA VAL A 27 -12.57 8.22 -2.55
C VAL A 27 -13.64 7.42 -3.27
N GLY A 28 -13.53 6.10 -3.22
CA GLY A 28 -14.46 5.18 -3.85
C GLY A 28 -14.19 3.74 -3.45
N ARG A 29 -15.02 2.82 -3.96
CA ARG A 29 -14.82 1.39 -3.82
C ARG A 29 -14.11 0.86 -5.05
N TYR A 30 -12.94 0.26 -4.85
CA TYR A 30 -12.07 -0.23 -5.92
C TYR A 30 -11.73 -1.70 -5.72
N GLN A 31 -11.46 -2.40 -6.82
CA GLN A 31 -11.08 -3.80 -6.84
C GLN A 31 -9.84 -3.98 -7.73
N SER A 32 -8.94 -4.88 -7.34
CA SER A 32 -7.70 -5.22 -8.07
C SER A 32 -7.21 -6.61 -7.66
N THR A 33 -6.13 -7.07 -8.28
CA THR A 33 -5.24 -8.08 -7.70
C THR A 33 -3.98 -7.45 -7.12
N VAL A 34 -3.32 -8.12 -6.16
CA VAL A 34 -2.02 -7.69 -5.60
C VAL A 34 -0.99 -7.54 -6.72
N LYS A 35 -0.98 -8.46 -7.67
CA LYS A 35 -0.14 -8.39 -8.86
C LYS A 35 -0.37 -7.13 -9.71
N GLU A 36 -1.62 -6.71 -9.89
CA GLU A 36 -1.97 -5.52 -10.69
C GLU A 36 -1.71 -4.20 -9.97
N MET A 37 -1.60 -4.21 -8.64
CA MET A 37 -1.27 -3.03 -7.84
C MET A 37 0.22 -2.65 -7.90
N ALA A 38 1.09 -3.51 -8.46
CA ALA A 38 2.51 -3.26 -8.56
C ALA A 38 2.86 -2.24 -9.67
N GLU A 39 3.69 -1.26 -9.33
CA GLU A 39 4.08 -0.21 -10.27
C GLU A 39 5.23 -0.59 -11.21
N SER A 40 5.32 0.19 -12.30
CA SER A 40 6.27 -0.05 -13.39
C SER A 40 7.54 0.80 -13.37
N TYR A 41 8.07 1.12 -12.19
CA TYR A 41 9.29 1.91 -12.04
C TYR A 41 10.53 1.22 -12.65
N ILE A 42 11.39 2.00 -13.33
CA ILE A 42 12.62 1.52 -13.97
C ILE A 42 13.62 0.98 -12.93
N LYS A 43 13.86 1.77 -11.89
CA LYS A 43 14.51 1.32 -10.66
C LYS A 43 13.39 0.98 -9.66
N PRO A 44 13.28 -0.29 -9.22
CA PRO A 44 12.33 -0.64 -8.18
C PRO A 44 12.54 0.14 -6.89
N GLN A 45 11.44 0.45 -6.22
CA GLN A 45 11.35 1.28 -5.02
C GLN A 45 10.00 1.02 -4.36
N SER A 46 9.80 1.51 -3.13
CA SER A 46 8.48 1.51 -2.47
C SER A 46 7.40 2.04 -3.41
N MET A 47 6.28 1.32 -3.49
CA MET A 47 5.22 1.55 -4.47
C MET A 47 3.88 1.01 -3.97
N GLY A 48 2.79 1.41 -4.61
CA GLY A 48 1.49 0.78 -4.42
C GLY A 48 0.73 1.25 -3.17
N GLU A 49 1.16 2.33 -2.52
CA GLU A 49 0.47 2.91 -1.38
C GLU A 49 -0.96 3.36 -1.75
N ARG A 50 -1.89 3.21 -0.81
CA ARG A 50 -3.26 3.73 -0.86
C ARG A 50 -3.57 4.43 0.46
N CYS A 51 -3.83 5.74 0.41
CA CYS A 51 -4.15 6.54 1.60
C CYS A 51 -5.66 6.63 1.86
N ASN A 52 -6.01 7.09 3.07
CA ASN A 52 -7.39 7.36 3.51
C ASN A 52 -8.34 6.18 3.26
N VAL A 53 -7.93 4.99 3.69
CA VAL A 53 -8.70 3.76 3.53
C VAL A 53 -9.56 3.53 4.77
N GLU A 54 -10.84 3.23 4.56
CA GLU A 54 -11.77 2.89 5.64
C GLU A 54 -11.75 1.39 5.94
N TRP A 55 -11.68 0.59 4.87
CA TRP A 55 -11.50 -0.85 4.95
C TRP A 55 -10.87 -1.39 3.68
N LEU A 56 -10.23 -2.54 3.80
CA LEU A 56 -9.79 -3.37 2.69
C LEU A 56 -10.12 -4.85 2.96
N THR A 57 -10.22 -5.63 1.90
CA THR A 57 -10.27 -7.08 1.95
C THR A 57 -9.10 -7.65 1.17
N LEU A 58 -8.65 -8.82 1.61
CA LEU A 58 -7.71 -9.65 0.87
C LEU A 58 -8.27 -11.08 0.85
N ALA A 59 -8.60 -11.59 -0.34
CA ALA A 59 -9.39 -12.79 -0.51
C ALA A 59 -8.85 -13.72 -1.59
N ASP A 60 -9.18 -15.01 -1.45
CA ASP A 60 -8.99 -16.00 -2.49
C ASP A 60 -10.06 -15.90 -3.60
N LYS A 61 -9.92 -16.73 -4.65
CA LYS A 61 -10.88 -16.79 -5.77
C LYS A 61 -12.29 -17.24 -5.36
N LYS A 62 -12.46 -17.79 -4.16
CA LYS A 62 -13.74 -18.23 -3.60
C LYS A 62 -14.35 -17.18 -2.66
N GLY A 63 -13.70 -16.03 -2.49
CA GLY A 63 -14.15 -14.95 -1.61
C GLY A 63 -13.73 -15.12 -0.15
N LYS A 64 -12.96 -16.16 0.19
CA LYS A 64 -12.50 -16.40 1.56
C LYS A 64 -11.22 -15.63 1.83
N GLY A 65 -11.11 -15.01 3.00
CA GLY A 65 -9.88 -14.34 3.38
C GLY A 65 -10.04 -13.49 4.63
N ILE A 66 -9.50 -12.28 4.58
CA ILE A 66 -9.56 -11.32 5.68
C ILE A 66 -10.17 -10.00 5.22
N ARG A 67 -10.85 -9.34 6.14
CA ARG A 67 -11.19 -7.93 6.06
C ARG A 67 -10.41 -7.19 7.14
N VAL A 68 -9.83 -6.06 6.77
CA VAL A 68 -9.27 -5.09 7.70
C VAL A 68 -10.16 -3.86 7.67
N ARG A 69 -10.67 -3.44 8.83
CA ARG A 69 -11.48 -2.22 8.95
C ARG A 69 -10.91 -1.31 10.02
N LEU A 70 -10.86 -0.03 9.69
CA LEU A 70 -10.44 1.02 10.61
C LEU A 70 -11.51 1.27 11.68
N LEU A 71 -11.09 1.46 12.92
CA LEU A 71 -11.95 1.90 14.01
C LEU A 71 -11.87 3.42 14.19
N ASP A 72 -10.68 4.00 14.07
CA ASP A 72 -10.40 5.42 14.14
C ASP A 72 -9.14 5.81 13.33
N GLY A 73 -9.02 7.10 12.97
CA GLY A 73 -7.85 7.64 12.26
C GLY A 73 -7.93 7.53 10.74
N GLU A 74 -6.77 7.42 10.09
CA GLU A 74 -6.62 7.21 8.64
C GLU A 74 -5.75 5.97 8.42
N LEU A 75 -6.20 4.99 7.61
CA LEU A 75 -5.40 3.83 7.23
C LEU A 75 -4.71 4.10 5.89
N GLY A 76 -3.39 3.93 5.87
CA GLY A 76 -2.63 3.63 4.66
C GLY A 76 -2.50 2.12 4.47
N PHE A 77 -2.42 1.65 3.24
CA PHE A 77 -1.98 0.28 3.00
C PHE A 77 -1.24 0.13 1.68
N SER A 78 -0.37 -0.87 1.64
CA SER A 78 0.18 -1.43 0.41
C SER A 78 0.13 -2.96 0.48
N ALA A 79 -0.10 -3.60 -0.67
CA ALA A 79 -0.07 -5.05 -0.81
C ALA A 79 0.85 -5.41 -1.99
N GLN A 80 1.87 -6.22 -1.74
CA GLN A 80 2.89 -6.56 -2.74
C GLN A 80 3.37 -8.02 -2.62
N HIS A 81 4.00 -8.54 -3.69
CA HIS A 81 4.72 -9.82 -3.68
C HIS A 81 6.22 -9.64 -3.39
N TYR A 82 6.60 -8.56 -2.73
CA TYR A 82 7.98 -8.20 -2.41
C TYR A 82 8.02 -7.69 -0.97
N SER A 83 9.07 -8.04 -0.23
CA SER A 83 9.37 -7.32 1.01
C SER A 83 10.08 -6.00 0.69
N ASP A 84 9.94 -5.00 1.56
CA ASP A 84 10.64 -3.72 1.41
C ASP A 84 12.16 -3.89 1.42
N GLU A 85 12.67 -4.80 2.24
CA GLU A 85 14.10 -5.11 2.34
C GLU A 85 14.65 -5.63 1.01
N GLU A 86 13.96 -6.58 0.37
CA GLU A 86 14.39 -7.14 -0.90
C GLU A 86 14.25 -6.11 -2.03
N LEU A 87 13.12 -5.40 -2.06
CA LEU A 87 12.84 -4.37 -3.06
C LEU A 87 13.90 -3.26 -3.05
N TRP A 88 14.38 -2.88 -1.86
CA TRP A 88 15.43 -1.88 -1.68
C TRP A 88 16.78 -2.29 -2.32
N GLN A 89 17.10 -3.58 -2.33
CA GLN A 89 18.36 -4.09 -2.90
C GLN A 89 18.31 -4.21 -4.43
N VAL A 90 17.12 -4.18 -5.04
CA VAL A 90 16.97 -4.34 -6.49
C VAL A 90 17.33 -3.07 -7.22
N LYS A 91 18.27 -3.17 -8.17
CA LYS A 91 18.70 -2.02 -9.00
C LYS A 91 17.91 -1.89 -10.29
N TYR A 92 17.48 -3.01 -10.88
CA TYR A 92 16.85 -3.02 -12.19
C TYR A 92 15.55 -3.82 -12.19
N ARG A 93 14.51 -3.28 -12.84
CA ARG A 93 13.18 -3.89 -12.90
C ARG A 93 13.16 -5.37 -13.31
N HIS A 94 14.00 -5.78 -14.26
CA HIS A 94 14.02 -7.17 -14.73
C HIS A 94 14.45 -8.19 -13.66
N GLN A 95 15.07 -7.72 -12.56
CA GLN A 95 15.47 -8.54 -11.43
C GLN A 95 14.31 -8.79 -10.44
N LEU A 96 13.17 -8.10 -10.57
CA LEU A 96 12.03 -8.30 -9.65
C LEU A 96 11.56 -9.76 -9.59
N LYS A 97 11.71 -10.52 -10.69
CA LYS A 97 11.36 -11.95 -10.71
C LYS A 97 12.18 -12.79 -9.73
N SER A 98 13.42 -12.38 -9.40
CA SER A 98 14.27 -13.16 -8.48
C SER A 98 13.91 -12.98 -7.01
N ILE A 99 13.13 -11.96 -6.68
CA ILE A 99 12.68 -11.66 -5.30
C ILE A 99 11.16 -11.81 -5.14
N TYR A 100 10.48 -12.37 -6.14
CA TYR A 100 9.03 -12.57 -6.10
C TYR A 100 8.67 -13.59 -5.02
N ARG A 101 7.69 -13.23 -4.19
CA ARG A 101 7.11 -14.09 -3.16
C ARG A 101 5.75 -14.60 -3.60
N PRO A 102 5.43 -15.89 -3.42
CA PRO A 102 4.08 -16.38 -3.64
C PRO A 102 3.09 -15.80 -2.62
N GLU A 103 3.55 -15.45 -1.41
CA GLU A 103 2.73 -14.76 -0.42
C GLU A 103 2.58 -13.26 -0.72
N VAL A 104 1.54 -12.67 -0.11
CA VAL A 104 1.33 -11.23 -0.07
C VAL A 104 1.98 -10.65 1.18
N VAL A 105 2.76 -9.60 0.99
CA VAL A 105 3.25 -8.70 2.04
C VAL A 105 2.27 -7.53 2.11
N LEU A 106 1.48 -7.48 3.19
CA LEU A 106 0.50 -6.43 3.45
C LEU A 106 1.06 -5.50 4.54
N HIS A 107 1.19 -4.21 4.21
CA HIS A 107 1.48 -3.15 5.18
C HIS A 107 0.18 -2.44 5.55
N LEU A 108 0.02 -2.14 6.84
CA LEU A 108 -1.07 -1.36 7.40
C LEU A 108 -0.45 -0.16 8.13
N ASP A 109 -0.55 1.00 7.51
CA ASP A 109 0.24 2.16 7.89
C ASP A 109 -0.61 3.18 8.65
N ALA A 110 -0.26 3.43 9.91
CA ALA A 110 -0.87 4.48 10.72
C ALA A 110 -0.51 5.89 10.24
N ALA A 111 0.65 6.02 9.58
CA ALA A 111 1.12 7.25 8.97
C ALA A 111 2.16 6.94 7.90
N MET A 112 2.10 7.66 6.79
CA MET A 112 3.07 7.57 5.70
C MET A 112 3.75 8.93 5.52
N ARG A 113 5.04 8.93 5.16
CA ARG A 113 5.75 10.16 4.79
C ARG A 113 5.38 10.55 3.36
N GLY A 114 5.30 11.85 3.08
CA GLY A 114 5.22 12.33 1.70
C GLY A 114 6.44 11.94 0.86
N LEU A 115 6.28 11.98 -0.46
CA LEU A 115 7.35 11.70 -1.43
C LEU A 115 8.32 12.89 -1.55
N GLY A 116 7.80 14.10 -1.72
CA GLY A 116 8.56 15.26 -2.15
C GLY A 116 9.13 15.09 -3.57
N ASN A 117 10.18 15.85 -3.88
CA ASN A 117 10.88 15.83 -5.16
C ASN A 117 12.42 15.85 -4.98
N ALA A 118 12.91 15.21 -3.91
CA ALA A 118 14.32 15.30 -3.49
C ALA A 118 15.34 14.66 -4.44
N SER A 119 14.91 14.04 -5.55
CA SER A 119 15.80 13.64 -6.63
C SER A 119 16.42 14.85 -7.34
N CYS A 120 15.66 15.94 -7.49
CA CYS A 120 16.09 17.23 -8.00
C CYS A 120 15.08 18.31 -7.56
N GLY A 121 15.16 18.72 -6.29
CA GLY A 121 14.17 19.61 -5.70
C GLY A 121 14.03 19.45 -4.19
N PRO A 122 12.99 20.04 -3.58
CA PRO A 122 12.76 19.94 -2.15
C PRO A 122 12.28 18.54 -1.77
N GLY A 123 12.52 18.15 -0.52
CA GLY A 123 11.79 17.05 0.11
C GLY A 123 10.29 17.38 0.30
N PRO A 124 9.54 16.48 0.95
CA PRO A 124 8.17 16.75 1.36
C PRO A 124 8.08 18.04 2.16
N LEU A 125 6.96 18.75 2.01
CA LEU A 125 6.70 19.92 2.83
C LEU A 125 6.62 19.52 4.31
N PRO A 126 6.94 20.42 5.26
CA PRO A 126 6.99 20.09 6.70
C PRO A 126 5.74 19.43 7.30
N LYS A 127 4.57 19.59 6.68
CA LYS A 127 3.29 18.98 7.06
C LYS A 127 3.13 17.52 6.63
N TYR A 128 3.94 17.05 5.67
CA TYR A 128 3.98 15.68 5.16
C TYR A 128 5.19 14.88 5.66
N GLU A 129 6.02 15.50 6.52
CA GLU A 129 7.13 14.84 7.20
C GLU A 129 6.64 14.12 8.45
N LEU A 130 7.13 12.90 8.68
CA LEU A 130 6.88 12.17 9.92
C LEU A 130 7.74 12.75 11.04
N ARG A 131 7.10 13.07 12.16
CA ARG A 131 7.77 13.55 13.38
C ARG A 131 7.98 12.40 14.36
N ALA A 132 9.02 12.51 15.17
CA ALA A 132 9.25 11.62 16.31
C ALA A 132 8.21 11.89 17.41
N LYS A 133 7.01 11.33 17.24
CA LYS A 133 5.90 11.35 18.18
C LYS A 133 5.20 9.98 18.18
N SER A 134 4.32 9.76 19.14
CA SER A 134 3.44 8.60 19.12
C SER A 134 2.37 8.74 18.02
N TYR A 135 2.16 7.67 17.29
CA TYR A 135 1.03 7.48 16.38
C TYR A 135 0.20 6.34 16.95
N SER A 136 -1.12 6.52 16.99
CA SER A 136 -2.06 5.53 17.47
C SER A 136 -3.07 5.24 16.37
N TYR A 137 -3.40 3.97 16.22
CA TYR A 137 -4.22 3.46 15.13
C TYR A 137 -4.88 2.18 15.62
N HIS A 138 -6.21 2.11 15.50
CA HIS A 138 -6.98 0.94 15.90
C HIS A 138 -7.70 0.34 14.69
N PHE A 139 -7.56 -0.96 14.53
CA PHE A 139 -8.17 -1.71 13.44
C PHE A 139 -8.64 -3.06 13.94
N VAL A 140 -9.52 -3.66 13.15
CA VAL A 140 -9.97 -5.04 13.32
C VAL A 140 -9.58 -5.82 12.09
N ILE A 141 -8.99 -6.99 12.31
CA ILE A 141 -8.88 -8.04 11.30
C ILE A 141 -9.97 -9.07 11.61
N GLU A 142 -10.83 -9.32 10.64
CA GLU A 142 -11.91 -10.30 10.76
C GLU A 142 -11.93 -11.25 9.55
N PRO A 143 -12.41 -12.48 9.70
CA PRO A 143 -12.59 -13.38 8.57
C PRO A 143 -13.56 -12.80 7.53
N LEU A 144 -13.19 -12.89 6.26
CA LEU A 144 -14.12 -12.71 5.14
C LEU A 144 -14.65 -14.09 4.76
N LEU A 145 -15.96 -14.29 4.93
CA LEU A 145 -16.65 -15.57 4.76
C LEU A 145 -17.26 -15.73 3.36
#